data_AF-A0A0D0RNE3-F1
#
_entry.id   AF-A0A0D0RNE3-F1
#
_cell.length_a   1.000
_cell.length_b   1.000
_cell.length_c   1.000
_cell.angle_alpha   90.00
_cell.angle_beta   90.00
_cell.angle_gamma   90.00
#
_symmetry.space_group_name_H-M   'P 1'
#
loop_
_entity.id
_entity.type
_entity.pdbx_description
1 polymer ?
#
loop_
_entity_poly.entity_id
_entity_poly.type
_entity_poly.pdbx_seq_one_letter_code
_entity_poly.pdbx_strand_id
1 'polypeptide(L)' 'MSDLQNDHLLKVNRLSREILDYVISKSQTYGDAKENLNDLKVAAKSHFKTEHLVTIYEQALIKLEEEINATLIKK' A
#
# COMPACT_ATOMS: atom_id res chain seq x y z
N MET A 1 -4.40 26.44 -4.83
CA MET A 1 -3.93 25.67 -3.65
C MET A 1 -4.63 24.31 -3.54
N SER A 2 -5.89 24.17 -4.00
CA SER A 2 -6.65 22.90 -4.03
C SER A 2 -6.10 21.86 -5.03
N ASP A 3 -5.66 22.31 -6.20
CA ASP A 3 -5.43 21.39 -7.33
C ASP A 3 -4.15 20.57 -7.14
N LEU A 4 -3.12 21.19 -6.56
CA LEU A 4 -1.82 20.56 -6.30
C LEU A 4 -1.87 19.51 -5.18
N GLN A 5 -2.74 19.72 -4.17
CA GLN A 5 -2.99 18.74 -3.12
C GLN A 5 -3.78 17.53 -3.65
N ASN A 6 -4.74 17.78 -4.54
CA ASN A 6 -5.47 16.71 -5.22
C ASN A 6 -4.56 15.87 -6.11
N ASP A 7 -3.65 16.50 -6.87
CA ASP A 7 -2.68 15.77 -7.71
C ASP A 7 -1.74 14.88 -6.89
N HIS A 8 -1.25 15.38 -5.76
CA HIS A 8 -0.44 14.59 -4.85
C HIS A 8 -1.23 13.40 -4.28
N LEU A 9 -2.46 13.62 -3.84
CA LEU A 9 -3.31 12.55 -3.29
C LEU A 9 -3.64 11.49 -4.35
N LEU A 10 -3.96 11.91 -5.58
CA LEU A 10 -4.19 11.01 -6.71
C LEU A 10 -2.96 10.17 -7.00
N LYS A 11 -1.77 10.78 -6.98
CA LYS A 11 -0.50 10.07 -7.20
C LYS A 11 -0.23 9.02 -6.13
N VAL A 12 -0.40 9.36 -4.85
CA VAL A 12 -0.22 8.40 -3.74
C VAL A 12 -1.24 7.27 -3.81
N ASN A 13 -2.50 7.57 -4.14
CA ASN A 13 -3.55 6.55 -4.31
C ASN A 13 -3.24 5.60 -5.46
N ARG A 14 -2.76 6.13 -6.59
CA ARG A 14 -2.38 5.32 -7.74
C ARG A 14 -1.19 4.42 -7.41
N LEU A 15 -0.12 4.98 -6.86
CA LEU A 15 1.08 4.23 -6.53
C LEU A 15 0.83 3.15 -5.47
N SER A 16 0.01 3.46 -4.45
CA SER A 16 -0.34 2.47 -3.42
C SER A 16 -1.15 1.31 -4.00
N ARG A 17 -2.02 1.56 -5.00
CA ARG A 17 -2.73 0.49 -5.72
C ARG A 17 -1.79 -0.32 -6.62
N GLU A 18 -0.93 0.32 -7.40
CA GLU A 18 0.06 -0.40 -8.24
C GLU A 18 0.98 -1.31 -7.41
N ILE A 19 1.42 -0.82 -6.24
CA ILE A 19 2.23 -1.62 -5.30
C ILE A 19 1.41 -2.76 -4.68
N LEU A 20 0.17 -2.50 -4.28
CA LEU A 20 -0.71 -3.53 -3.74
C LEU A 20 -0.92 -4.66 -4.75
N ASP A 21 -1.30 -4.33 -5.98
CA ASP A 21 -1.54 -5.29 -7.06
C ASP A 21 -0.28 -6.12 -7.34
N TYR A 22 0.88 -5.45 -7.36
CA TYR A 22 2.16 -6.14 -7.52
C TYR A 22 2.43 -7.11 -6.36
N VAL A 23 2.30 -6.67 -5.10
CA VAL A 23 2.58 -7.53 -3.94
C VAL A 23 1.62 -8.70 -3.89
N ILE A 24 0.32 -8.49 -4.12
CA ILE A 24 -0.67 -9.57 -4.21
C ILE A 24 -0.28 -10.57 -5.30
N SER A 25 0.15 -10.10 -6.48
CA SER A 25 0.56 -10.99 -7.58
C SER A 25 1.79 -11.85 -7.26
N LYS A 26 2.58 -11.46 -6.26
CA LYS A 26 3.79 -12.16 -5.79
C LYS A 26 3.57 -12.96 -4.52
N SER A 27 2.41 -12.86 -3.89
CA SER A 27 2.08 -13.48 -2.62
C SER A 27 1.11 -14.64 -2.80
N GLN A 28 1.26 -15.69 -2.00
CA GLN A 28 0.37 -16.84 -2.05
C GLN A 28 -0.88 -16.60 -1.20
N THR A 29 -0.75 -15.85 -0.11
CA THR A 29 -1.85 -15.45 0.76
C THR A 29 -1.87 -13.94 1.02
N TYR A 30 -3.02 -13.44 1.48
CA TYR A 30 -3.09 -12.06 1.99
C TYR A 30 -2.22 -11.83 3.23
N GLY A 31 -1.89 -12.89 3.99
CA GLY A 31 -0.91 -12.82 5.08
C GLY A 31 0.48 -12.50 4.54
N ASP A 32 0.94 -13.24 3.54
CA ASP A 32 2.26 -13.01 2.92
C ASP A 32 2.33 -11.62 2.28
N ALA A 33 1.23 -11.15 1.67
CA ALA A 33 1.15 -9.81 1.10
C ALA A 33 1.32 -8.72 2.18
N LYS A 34 0.71 -8.93 3.35
CA LYS A 34 0.82 -8.03 4.50
C LYS A 34 2.23 -8.01 5.08
N GLU A 35 2.89 -9.17 5.17
CA GLU A 35 4.29 -9.26 5.60
C GLU A 35 5.21 -8.53 4.62
N ASN A 36 5.11 -8.83 3.33
CA ASN A 36 5.89 -8.19 2.27
C ASN A 36 5.75 -6.65 2.28
N LEU A 37 4.53 -6.12 2.43
CA LEU A 37 4.31 -4.67 2.53
C LEU A 37 4.93 -4.06 3.80
N ASN A 38 4.90 -4.77 4.92
CA ASN A 38 5.53 -4.29 6.15
C ASN A 38 7.06 -4.27 6.03
N ASP A 39 7.66 -5.27 5.40
CA ASP A 39 9.11 -5.30 5.15
C ASP A 39 9.54 -4.15 4.24
N LEU A 40 8.79 -3.90 3.16
CA LEU A 40 9.02 -2.76 2.27
C LEU A 40 8.91 -1.41 3.01
N LYS A 41 7.91 -1.27 3.90
CA LYS A 41 7.73 -0.07 4.73
C LYS A 41 8.90 0.12 5.70
N VAL A 42 9.34 -0.94 6.38
CA VAL A 42 10.50 -0.90 7.28
C VAL A 42 11.73 -0.51 6.48
N ALA A 43 11.95 -1.11 5.31
CA ALA A 43 13.09 -0.81 4.45
C ALA A 43 13.09 0.65 3.97
N ALA A 44 11.94 1.20 3.58
CA ALA A 44 11.77 2.61 3.21
C ALA A 44 12.11 3.55 4.36
N LYS A 45 11.72 3.20 5.58
CA LYS A 45 11.98 4.02 6.77
C LYS A 45 13.43 3.96 7.22
N SER A 46 14.03 2.77 7.28
CA SER A 46 15.37 2.57 7.84
C SER A 46 16.49 2.79 6.82
N HIS A 47 16.37 2.21 5.63
CA HIS A 47 17.45 2.22 4.62
C HIS A 47 17.38 3.43 3.71
N PHE A 48 16.19 3.75 3.21
CA PHE A 48 16.01 4.83 2.24
C PHE A 48 15.65 6.18 2.87
N LYS A 49 15.27 6.19 4.16
CA LYS A 49 14.83 7.38 4.91
C LYS A 49 13.82 8.24 4.13
N THR A 50 12.94 7.58 3.38
CA THR A 50 12.04 8.24 2.42
C THR A 50 10.61 8.20 2.94
N GLU A 51 10.17 9.28 3.59
CA GLU A 51 8.84 9.39 4.19
C GLU A 51 7.71 9.19 3.17
N HIS A 52 7.88 9.70 1.95
CA HIS A 52 6.87 9.52 0.89
C HIS A 52 6.62 8.06 0.51
N LEU A 53 7.66 7.22 0.51
CA LEU A 53 7.52 5.79 0.25
C LEU A 53 6.82 5.09 1.41
N VAL A 54 7.12 5.50 2.64
CA VAL A 54 6.42 4.99 3.85
C VAL A 54 4.92 5.26 3.73
N THR A 55 4.51 6.48 3.37
CA THR A 55 3.10 6.82 3.17
C THR A 55 2.42 5.97 2.10
N ILE A 56 3.12 5.67 1.00
CA ILE A 56 2.59 4.82 -0.07
C ILE A 56 2.38 3.39 0.43
N TYR A 57 3.33 2.81 1.17
CA TYR A 57 3.20 1.47 1.73
C TYR A 57 2.13 1.38 2.83
N GLU A 58 1.98 2.42 3.65
CA GLU A 58 0.88 2.51 4.62
C GLU A 58 -0.49 2.55 3.93
N GLN A 59 -0.62 3.32 2.87
CA GLN A 59 -1.84 3.35 2.05
C GLN A 59 -2.12 2.00 1.38
N ALA A 60 -1.09 1.30 0.90
CA ALA A 60 -1.25 -0.04 0.33
C ALA A 60 -1.71 -1.06 1.39
N LEU A 61 -1.19 -0.97 2.62
CA LEU A 61 -1.63 -1.81 3.76
C LEU A 61 -3.11 -1.60 4.10
N ILE A 62 -3.56 -0.34 4.14
CA ILE A 62 -4.98 -0.01 4.41
C ILE A 62 -5.87 -0.63 3.33
N LYS A 63 -5.51 -0.45 2.05
CA LYS A 63 -6.26 -1.04 0.92
C LYS A 63 -6.29 -2.57 0.96
N LEU A 64 -5.19 -3.21 1.36
CA LEU A 64 -5.16 -4.66 1.56
C LEU A 64 -6.16 -5.11 2.64
N GLU A 65 -6.22 -4.39 3.77
CA GLU A 65 -7.18 -4.69 4.83
C GLU A 65 -8.63 -4.48 4.38
N GLU A 66 -8.90 -3.44 3.58
CA GLU A 66 -10.20 -3.24 2.93
C GLU A 66 -10.58 -4.40 2.00
N GLU A 67 -9.64 -4.90 1.19
CA GLU A 67 -9.89 -6.02 0.27
C GLU A 67 -10.10 -7.35 1.00
N ILE A 68 -9.35 -7.60 2.07
CA ILE A 68 -9.57 -8.75 2.97
C ILE A 68 -10.98 -8.68 3.55
N ASN A 69 -11.36 -7.52 4.12
CA ASN A 69 -12.68 -7.33 4.72
C ASN A 69 -13.80 -7.46 3.68
N ALA A 70 -13.64 -6.89 2.49
CA ALA A 70 -14.62 -7.01 1.41
C ALA A 70 -14.78 -8.47 0.93
N THR A 71 -13.70 -9.25 0.93
CA THR A 71 -13.74 -10.69 0.59
C THR A 71 -14.48 -11.49 1.67
N LEU A 72 -14.32 -11.13 2.94
CA LEU A 72 -14.99 -11.79 4.07
C LEU A 72 -16.49 -11.45 4.17
N ILE A 73 -16.90 -10.24 3.79
CA ILE A 73 -18.30 -9.77 3.82
C ILE A 73 -19.13 -10.41 2.68
N LYS A 74 -18.51 -10.86 1.59
CA LYS A 74 -19.20 -11.53 0.46
C LYS A 74 -19.66 -12.98 0.75
N LYS A 75 -20.03 -13.30 2.00
CA LYS A 75 -20.59 -14.62 2.38
C LYS A 75 -22.10 -14.57 2.55
#